data_AF-A0A9E4EVS9-F1
#
_entry.id   AF-A0A9E4EVS9-F1
#
_cell.length_a   1.000
_cell.length_b   1.000
_cell.length_c   1.000
_cell.angle_alpha   90.00
_cell.angle_beta   90.00
_cell.angle_gamma   90.00
#
_symmetry.space_group_name_H-M   'P 1'
#
loop_
_entity.id
_entity.type
_entity.pdbx_description
1 polymer ?
#
loop_
_entity_poly.entity_id
_entity_poly.type
_entity_poly.pdbx_seq_one_letter_code
_entity_poly.pdbx_strand_id
1 'polypeptide(L)'
;MFSWLQRHLPKLAAQDQPRALSIFDVLLEKLFTGEAEVEQSGEHQDRSRKTLNHAINAPVGKATELLLDLLNSQDPREESGVPLEIKSRLERLFGAPGQGADHAIYVVASQLRWLDYIDPEWVRTKIIPWFDLEHPHPALEPAWNGFVYSNGLPKPELFSLIKSDFLKVIVHAARWNWDDHSLQKLHEFLVLGCFCHQDNDAYITFEETRQILQKTNASGRAHSLWSFTRIVEENHAWRRFGKPFLEKAWPKETRFQTEQTSQHLVDLAERAGDFFPEVVRAILPYLVPSSQDVGSVYSLTRQSDEEIGGLPTRFPDATLMLINKIIPDDPDPVPYELDSLTEMIAEARPSLRQDSRWRRLKALVLHE
;
A
#
# COMPACT_ATOMS: atom_id res chain seq x y z
N MET A 1 -0.03 20.34 27.54
CA MET A 1 1.43 20.32 27.81
C MET A 1 2.23 19.99 26.55
N PHE A 2 2.03 18.83 25.91
CA PHE A 2 2.76 18.44 24.70
C PHE A 2 2.70 19.47 23.55
N SER A 3 1.52 20.02 23.25
CA SER A 3 1.40 21.05 22.20
C SER A 3 2.18 22.34 22.50
N TRP A 4 2.40 22.65 23.79
CA TRP A 4 3.26 23.76 24.20
C TRP A 4 4.73 23.39 23.99
N LEU A 5 5.15 22.18 24.41
CA LEU A 5 6.51 21.69 24.21
C LEU A 5 6.88 21.61 22.71
N GLN A 6 5.98 21.11 21.86
CA GLN A 6 6.22 21.05 20.40
C GLN A 6 6.52 22.43 19.81
N ARG A 7 5.84 23.46 20.30
CA ARG A 7 6.01 24.84 19.80
C ARG A 7 7.26 25.54 20.35
N HIS A 8 7.66 25.22 21.58
CA HIS A 8 8.65 26.01 22.34
C HIS A 8 9.99 25.31 22.56
N LEU A 9 10.01 23.97 22.61
CA LEU A 9 11.22 23.20 22.88
C LEU A 9 12.30 23.35 21.77
N PRO A 10 11.97 23.33 20.46
CA PRO A 10 12.98 23.57 19.42
C PRO A 10 13.60 24.99 19.52
N LYS A 11 12.78 26.00 19.81
CA LYS A 11 13.25 27.38 20.00
C LYS A 11 14.16 27.51 21.22
N LEU A 12 13.81 26.83 22.30
CA LEU A 12 14.66 26.79 23.50
C LEU A 12 15.96 26.05 23.21
N ALA A 13 15.92 24.94 22.49
CA ALA A 13 17.11 24.17 22.18
C ALA A 13 18.08 24.93 21.26
N ALA A 14 17.56 25.74 20.33
CA ALA A 14 18.39 26.63 19.50
C ALA A 14 19.15 27.71 20.32
N GLN A 15 18.67 28.03 21.53
CA GLN A 15 19.30 29.02 22.43
C GLN A 15 20.14 28.35 23.53
N ASP A 16 19.63 27.25 24.10
CA ASP A 16 20.19 26.52 25.25
C ASP A 16 19.74 25.06 25.18
N GLN A 17 20.41 24.28 24.33
CA GLN A 17 20.15 22.86 24.12
C GLN A 17 20.25 22.02 25.41
N PRO A 18 21.27 22.18 26.26
CA PRO A 18 21.34 21.44 27.53
C PRO A 18 20.10 21.66 28.40
N ARG A 19 19.61 22.90 28.49
CA ARG A 19 18.40 23.20 29.27
C ARG A 19 17.14 22.60 28.64
N ALA A 20 16.98 22.68 27.32
CA ALA A 20 15.87 22.03 26.63
C ALA A 20 15.84 20.52 26.89
N LEU A 21 16.99 19.85 26.81
CA LEU A 21 17.12 18.42 27.08
C LEU A 21 16.88 18.07 28.55
N SER A 22 17.29 18.92 29.51
CA SER A 22 16.96 18.71 30.92
C SER A 22 15.46 18.78 31.22
N ILE A 23 14.73 19.67 30.53
CA ILE A 23 13.26 19.75 30.64
C ILE A 23 12.63 18.48 30.08
N PHE A 24 13.18 17.98 28.97
CA PHE A 24 12.77 16.72 28.39
C PHE A 24 13.01 15.53 29.34
N ASP A 25 14.14 15.50 30.05
CA ASP A 25 14.41 14.44 31.03
C ASP A 25 13.38 14.43 32.16
N VAL A 26 13.02 15.60 32.69
CA VAL A 26 11.96 15.72 33.70
C VAL A 26 10.61 15.24 33.16
N LEU A 27 10.32 15.49 31.89
CA LEU A 27 9.13 14.93 31.24
C LEU A 27 9.20 13.40 31.19
N LEU A 28 10.32 12.82 30.77
CA LEU A 28 10.50 11.37 30.73
C LEU A 28 10.28 10.72 32.09
N GLU A 29 10.89 11.26 33.15
CA GLU A 29 10.70 10.71 34.51
C GLU A 29 9.22 10.72 34.92
N LYS A 30 8.49 11.78 34.59
CA LYS A 30 7.05 11.87 34.87
C LYS A 30 6.23 10.90 34.02
N LEU A 31 6.62 10.65 32.78
CA LEU A 31 5.95 9.66 31.92
C LEU A 31 6.20 8.23 32.40
N PHE A 32 7.37 7.95 32.97
CA PHE A 32 7.72 6.61 33.44
C PHE A 32 7.20 6.32 34.85
N THR A 33 6.99 7.35 35.67
CA THR A 33 6.46 7.22 37.04
C THR A 33 4.97 7.53 37.17
N GLY A 34 4.39 8.29 36.22
CA GLY A 34 2.96 8.49 36.14
C GLY A 34 2.26 7.15 35.96
N GLU A 35 1.15 6.94 36.67
CA GLU A 35 0.33 5.74 36.58
C GLU A 35 0.16 5.37 35.11
N ALA A 36 0.79 4.26 34.73
CA ALA A 36 0.65 3.63 33.42
C ALA A 36 -0.83 3.70 33.08
N GLU A 37 -1.14 4.34 31.94
CA GLU A 37 -2.50 4.56 31.44
C GLU A 37 -3.38 3.42 31.94
N VAL A 38 -4.25 3.72 32.92
CA VAL A 38 -5.07 2.72 33.61
C VAL A 38 -5.67 1.87 32.52
N GLU A 39 -5.20 0.62 32.44
CA GLU A 39 -5.73 -0.35 31.51
C GLU A 39 -7.22 -0.39 31.78
N GLN A 40 -8.02 0.19 30.87
CA GLN A 40 -9.41 -0.19 30.73
C GLN A 40 -9.42 -1.62 30.20
N SER A 41 -9.04 -2.55 31.06
CA SER A 41 -9.10 -4.00 30.94
C SER A 41 -10.56 -4.44 31.17
N GLY A 42 -11.48 -3.88 30.37
CA GLY A 42 -12.92 -4.05 30.57
C GLY A 42 -13.75 -4.21 29.29
N GLU A 43 -13.21 -3.94 28.11
CA GLU A 43 -13.94 -4.17 26.86
C GLU A 43 -13.16 -5.13 25.97
N HIS A 44 -13.86 -6.10 25.38
CA HIS A 44 -13.31 -6.97 24.34
C HIS A 44 -12.65 -6.11 23.26
N GLN A 45 -11.32 -6.06 23.26
CA GLN A 45 -10.58 -5.25 22.31
C GLN A 45 -10.32 -6.05 21.04
N ASP A 46 -11.14 -5.78 20.03
CA ASP A 46 -11.09 -6.44 18.73
C ASP A 46 -10.03 -5.85 17.77
N ARG A 47 -9.13 -4.94 18.19
CA ARG A 47 -8.06 -4.36 17.32
C ARG A 47 -6.78 -4.02 18.07
N SER A 48 -5.65 -4.07 17.36
CA SER A 48 -4.34 -3.73 17.95
C SER A 48 -4.18 -2.25 18.26
N ARG A 49 -3.52 -1.97 19.40
CA ARG A 49 -3.11 -0.63 19.83
C ARG A 49 -1.72 -0.22 19.36
N LYS A 50 -0.99 -1.10 18.68
CA LYS A 50 0.38 -0.82 18.18
C LYS A 50 0.32 -0.16 16.79
N THR A 51 -0.51 0.87 16.69
CA THR A 51 -0.94 1.51 15.43
C THR A 51 -0.77 3.02 15.48
N LEU A 52 -0.76 3.67 14.31
CA LEU A 52 -0.64 5.13 14.16
C LEU A 52 -1.47 5.90 15.17
N ASN A 53 -2.78 5.65 15.19
CA ASN A 53 -3.74 6.41 15.98
C ASN A 53 -3.43 6.38 17.49
N HIS A 54 -2.85 5.29 17.99
CA HIS A 54 -2.43 5.22 19.39
C HIS A 54 -1.06 5.87 19.58
N ALA A 55 -0.11 5.58 18.69
CA ALA A 55 1.25 6.07 18.81
C ALA A 55 1.33 7.61 18.83
N ILE A 56 0.72 8.29 17.87
CA ILE A 56 0.80 9.76 17.78
C ILE A 56 -0.03 10.47 18.86
N ASN A 57 -0.99 9.77 19.48
CA ASN A 57 -1.84 10.34 20.52
C ASN A 57 -1.34 10.05 21.94
N ALA A 58 -0.55 8.99 22.12
CA ALA A 58 0.02 8.61 23.40
C ALA A 58 1.12 9.58 23.87
N PRO A 59 1.26 9.80 25.19
CA PRO A 59 2.30 10.67 25.74
C PRO A 59 3.73 10.28 25.32
N VAL A 60 4.04 8.99 25.30
CA VAL A 60 5.37 8.49 24.92
C VAL A 60 5.64 8.67 23.43
N GLY A 61 4.65 8.43 22.56
CA GLY A 61 4.83 8.69 21.13
C GLY A 61 5.02 10.19 20.84
N LYS A 62 4.24 11.07 21.48
CA LYS A 62 4.44 12.53 21.39
C LYS A 62 5.81 12.98 21.91
N ALA A 63 6.33 12.35 22.96
CA ALA A 63 7.69 12.61 23.45
C ALA A 63 8.75 12.14 22.44
N THR A 64 8.50 11.04 21.73
CA THR A 64 9.36 10.53 20.66
C THR A 64 9.38 11.50 19.48
N GLU A 65 8.22 11.92 18.99
CA GLU A 65 8.09 12.93 17.93
C GLU A 65 8.83 14.22 18.29
N LEU A 66 8.71 14.69 19.53
CA LEU A 66 9.41 15.87 20.03
C LEU A 66 10.95 15.77 19.89
N LEU A 67 11.54 14.60 20.16
CA LEU A 67 12.98 14.40 20.00
C LEU A 67 13.38 14.33 18.53
N LEU A 68 12.56 13.72 17.68
CA LEU A 68 12.81 13.66 16.24
C LEU A 68 12.67 15.04 15.58
N ASP A 69 11.68 15.84 16.00
CA ASP A 69 11.53 17.24 15.58
C ASP A 69 12.73 18.08 16.02
N LEU A 70 13.21 17.87 17.24
CA LEU A 70 14.42 18.53 17.74
C LEU A 70 15.64 18.13 16.89
N LEU A 71 15.82 16.85 16.60
CA LEU A 71 16.87 16.37 15.71
C LEU A 71 16.76 17.03 14.32
N ASN A 72 15.57 17.05 13.73
CA ASN A 72 15.33 17.65 12.43
C ASN A 72 15.60 19.16 12.41
N SER A 73 15.32 19.87 13.51
CA SER A 73 15.60 21.31 13.64
C SER A 73 17.09 21.66 13.62
N GLN A 74 17.96 20.68 13.81
CA GLN A 74 19.42 20.84 13.70
C GLN A 74 19.93 20.71 12.26
N ASP A 75 19.04 20.48 11.29
CA ASP A 75 19.36 20.32 9.87
C ASP A 75 20.46 19.26 9.63
N PRO A 76 20.24 18.00 10.09
CA PRO A 76 21.25 16.96 9.98
C PRO A 76 21.55 16.62 8.52
N ARG A 77 22.82 16.40 8.21
CA ARG A 77 23.29 16.03 6.88
C ARG A 77 23.36 14.51 6.73
N GLU A 78 23.52 14.05 5.50
CA GLU A 78 23.79 12.63 5.24
C GLU A 78 24.97 12.15 6.07
N GLU A 79 24.79 11.03 6.77
CA GLU A 79 25.81 10.39 7.61
C GLU A 79 26.41 11.29 8.70
N SER A 80 25.73 12.37 9.12
CA SER A 80 26.20 13.21 10.22
C SER A 80 26.14 12.54 11.60
N GLY A 81 25.40 11.43 11.69
CA GLY A 81 25.13 10.71 12.94
C GLY A 81 24.03 11.38 13.76
N VAL A 82 23.29 10.58 14.53
CA VAL A 82 22.36 11.11 15.53
C VAL A 82 23.15 11.49 16.78
N PRO A 83 23.07 12.73 17.29
CA PRO A 83 23.76 13.15 18.50
C PRO A 83 23.48 12.23 19.68
N LEU A 84 24.50 11.92 20.47
CA LEU A 84 24.43 10.95 21.57
C LEU A 84 23.35 11.31 22.60
N GLU A 85 23.15 12.61 22.84
CA GLU A 85 22.15 13.11 23.78
C GLU A 85 20.72 12.83 23.30
N ILE A 86 20.47 12.85 21.99
CA ILE A 86 19.16 12.51 21.42
C ILE A 86 19.01 10.99 21.38
N LYS A 87 20.03 10.28 20.88
CA LYS A 87 20.06 8.82 20.75
C LYS A 87 19.79 8.12 22.08
N SER A 88 20.49 8.52 23.15
CA SER A 88 20.29 7.95 24.49
C SER A 88 18.86 8.13 25.02
N ARG A 89 18.20 9.25 24.70
CA ARG A 89 16.82 9.50 25.13
C ARG A 89 15.81 8.73 24.30
N LEU A 90 16.02 8.59 22.99
CA LEU A 90 15.23 7.70 22.15
C LEU A 90 15.34 6.25 22.65
N GLU A 91 16.55 5.79 22.96
CA GLU A 91 16.77 4.43 23.48
C GLU A 91 16.10 4.20 24.84
N ARG A 92 16.01 5.22 25.70
CA ARG A 92 15.21 5.15 26.93
C ARG A 92 13.70 5.01 26.64
N LEU A 93 13.19 5.71 25.63
CA LEU A 93 11.79 5.64 25.23
C LEU A 93 11.41 4.25 24.68
N PHE A 94 12.35 3.54 24.05
CA PHE A 94 12.13 2.16 23.59
C PHE A 94 11.93 1.17 24.75
N GLY A 95 12.37 1.53 25.97
CA GLY A 95 12.16 0.78 27.20
C GLY A 95 11.07 1.38 28.11
N ALA A 96 10.21 2.26 27.59
CA ALA A 96 9.14 2.86 28.39
C ALA A 96 8.15 1.78 28.89
N PRO A 97 7.57 1.96 30.10
CA PRO A 97 6.66 0.96 30.68
C PRO A 97 5.37 0.81 29.86
N GLY A 98 4.83 -0.41 29.87
CA GLY A 98 3.56 -0.74 29.21
C GLY A 98 3.62 -0.56 27.69
N GLN A 99 2.54 -0.05 27.10
CA GLN A 99 2.43 0.21 25.65
C GLN A 99 3.22 1.44 25.20
N GLY A 100 3.82 2.20 26.14
CA GLY A 100 4.66 3.34 25.81
C GLY A 100 5.81 2.98 24.87
N ALA A 101 6.51 1.87 25.14
CA ALA A 101 7.60 1.39 24.29
C ALA A 101 7.12 1.15 22.85
N ASP A 102 5.98 0.50 22.67
CA ASP A 102 5.40 0.22 21.36
C ASP A 102 5.16 1.51 20.56
N HIS A 103 4.64 2.55 21.21
CA HIS A 103 4.40 3.85 20.57
C HIS A 103 5.69 4.57 20.17
N ALA A 104 6.74 4.50 20.99
CA ALA A 104 8.04 5.05 20.63
C ALA A 104 8.65 4.32 19.44
N ILE A 105 8.61 2.99 19.46
CA ILE A 105 9.11 2.13 18.38
C ILE A 105 8.37 2.42 17.07
N TYR A 106 7.03 2.51 17.12
CA TYR A 106 6.21 2.86 15.97
C TYR A 106 6.68 4.17 15.33
N VAL A 107 6.81 5.24 16.14
CA VAL A 107 7.19 6.56 15.65
C VAL A 107 8.57 6.51 15.01
N VAL A 108 9.54 5.85 15.63
CA VAL A 108 10.90 5.71 15.07
C VAL A 108 10.91 4.89 13.79
N ALA A 109 10.18 3.77 13.73
CA ALA A 109 10.12 2.94 12.53
C ALA A 109 9.44 3.65 11.34
N SER A 110 8.48 4.55 11.59
CA SER A 110 7.89 5.38 10.53
C SER A 110 8.89 6.33 9.86
N GLN A 111 9.96 6.68 10.58
CA GLN A 111 11.04 7.55 10.14
C GLN A 111 12.28 6.78 9.66
N LEU A 112 12.19 5.45 9.48
CA LEU A 112 13.33 4.58 9.18
C LEU A 112 14.21 5.10 8.03
N ARG A 113 13.59 5.58 6.94
CA ARG A 113 14.32 6.11 5.76
C ARG A 113 15.13 7.35 6.08
N TRP A 114 14.58 8.25 6.89
CA TRP A 114 15.24 9.49 7.27
C TRP A 114 16.34 9.24 8.30
N LEU A 115 16.10 8.34 9.26
CA LEU A 115 17.11 7.93 10.23
C LEU A 115 18.28 7.20 9.56
N ASP A 116 18.02 6.38 8.55
CA ASP A 116 19.07 5.70 7.78
C ASP A 116 19.92 6.68 6.97
N TYR A 117 19.31 7.74 6.43
CA TYR A 117 20.04 8.83 5.79
C TYR A 117 21.00 9.56 6.75
N ILE A 118 20.62 9.72 8.02
CA ILE A 118 21.42 10.45 9.02
C ILE A 118 22.48 9.56 9.67
N ASP A 119 22.10 8.34 10.08
CA ASP A 119 22.94 7.45 10.89
C ASP A 119 22.69 5.97 10.52
N PRO A 120 23.21 5.53 9.35
CA PRO A 120 23.00 4.16 8.87
C PRO A 120 23.49 3.10 9.86
N GLU A 121 24.58 3.36 10.58
CA GLU A 121 25.16 2.40 11.53
C GLU A 121 24.25 2.20 12.74
N TRP A 122 23.65 3.29 13.25
CA TRP A 122 22.67 3.16 14.32
C TRP A 122 21.42 2.43 13.87
N VAL A 123 20.92 2.72 12.67
CA VAL A 123 19.77 1.99 12.10
C VAL A 123 20.08 0.50 12.03
N ARG A 124 21.22 0.12 11.44
CA ARG A 124 21.67 -1.28 11.30
C ARG A 124 21.78 -2.00 12.64
N THR A 125 22.35 -1.35 13.65
CA THR A 125 22.67 -2.01 14.93
C THR A 125 21.52 -1.99 15.93
N LYS A 126 20.62 -0.99 15.90
CA LYS A 126 19.58 -0.80 16.91
C LYS A 126 18.16 -0.99 16.40
N ILE A 127 17.89 -0.62 15.15
CA ILE A 127 16.52 -0.56 14.62
C ILE A 127 16.21 -1.77 13.74
N ILE A 128 17.14 -2.18 12.85
CA ILE A 128 16.95 -3.36 12.00
C ILE A 128 16.60 -4.64 12.78
N PRO A 129 17.18 -4.92 13.96
CA PRO A 129 16.81 -6.08 14.77
C PRO A 129 15.32 -6.14 15.18
N TRP A 130 14.59 -5.02 15.14
CA TRP A 130 13.14 -5.03 15.42
C TRP A 130 12.35 -5.76 14.35
N PHE A 131 12.87 -5.87 13.12
CA PHE A 131 12.16 -6.45 11.99
C PHE A 131 12.34 -7.97 11.85
N ASP A 132 13.17 -8.59 12.69
CA ASP A 132 13.49 -10.03 12.65
C ASP A 132 12.27 -10.89 13.03
N LEU A 133 11.73 -11.63 12.05
CA LEU A 133 10.63 -12.58 12.26
C LEU A 133 11.08 -13.96 12.73
N GLU A 134 12.36 -14.31 12.56
CA GLU A 134 12.94 -15.58 13.00
C GLU A 134 13.26 -15.56 14.49
N HIS A 135 13.72 -14.41 15.00
CA HIS A 135 13.97 -14.17 16.42
C HIS A 135 13.17 -12.94 16.91
N PRO A 136 11.83 -13.07 17.09
CA PRO A 136 10.95 -11.93 17.34
C PRO A 136 11.35 -11.08 18.55
N HIS A 137 11.68 -9.82 18.29
CA HIS A 137 11.80 -8.79 19.32
C HIS A 137 10.40 -8.31 19.76
N PRO A 138 10.18 -7.86 21.02
CA PRO A 138 8.92 -7.24 21.43
C PRO A 138 8.46 -6.07 20.54
N ALA A 139 9.44 -5.40 19.91
CA ALA A 139 9.25 -4.30 18.96
C ALA A 139 8.68 -4.70 17.59
N LEU A 140 8.58 -6.00 17.29
CA LEU A 140 8.31 -6.50 15.94
C LEU A 140 7.04 -5.92 15.32
N GLU A 141 5.92 -6.03 16.03
CA GLU A 141 4.63 -5.55 15.55
C GLU A 141 4.61 -4.01 15.36
N PRO A 142 4.93 -3.17 16.37
CA PRO A 142 4.90 -1.72 16.18
C PRO A 142 5.94 -1.23 15.16
N ALA A 143 7.08 -1.90 15.03
CA ALA A 143 8.10 -1.55 14.03
C ALA A 143 7.57 -1.77 12.60
N TRP A 144 6.96 -2.92 12.33
CA TRP A 144 6.35 -3.17 11.02
C TRP A 144 5.16 -2.26 10.74
N ASN A 145 4.32 -1.94 11.74
CA ASN A 145 3.21 -1.00 11.55
C ASN A 145 3.73 0.42 11.25
N GLY A 146 4.76 0.87 11.96
CA GLY A 146 5.41 2.15 11.71
C GLY A 146 6.03 2.21 10.31
N PHE A 147 6.74 1.15 9.91
CA PHE A 147 7.37 1.05 8.60
C PHE A 147 6.39 1.23 7.44
N VAL A 148 5.21 0.59 7.49
CA VAL A 148 4.22 0.69 6.41
C VAL A 148 3.52 2.05 6.34
N TYR A 149 3.64 2.86 7.39
CA TYR A 149 3.20 4.25 7.38
C TYR A 149 4.22 5.20 6.74
N SER A 150 5.44 4.73 6.44
CA SER A 150 6.43 5.54 5.74
C SER A 150 5.97 5.92 4.32
N ASN A 151 6.48 7.04 3.79
CA ASN A 151 6.09 7.55 2.46
C ASN A 151 6.73 6.81 1.28
N GLY A 152 7.33 5.63 1.48
CA GLY A 152 7.90 4.82 0.40
C GLY A 152 8.87 3.75 0.89
N LEU A 153 9.46 3.01 -0.06
CA LEU A 153 10.48 2.01 0.25
C LEU A 153 11.83 2.66 0.62
N PRO A 154 12.63 2.01 1.49
CA PRO A 154 14.01 2.41 1.72
C PRO A 154 14.89 2.36 0.47
N LYS A 155 16.07 2.99 0.57
CA LYS A 155 17.15 2.81 -0.41
C LYS A 155 17.53 1.31 -0.51
N PRO A 156 18.07 0.84 -1.65
CA PRO A 156 18.41 -0.55 -1.89
C PRO A 156 19.20 -1.21 -0.74
N GLU A 157 20.19 -0.50 -0.21
CA GLU A 157 21.10 -0.98 0.82
C GLU A 157 20.35 -1.31 2.11
N LEU A 158 19.46 -0.42 2.56
CA LEU A 158 18.64 -0.64 3.75
C LEU A 158 17.55 -1.69 3.51
N PHE A 159 16.87 -1.63 2.36
CA PHE A 159 15.80 -2.58 2.06
C PHE A 159 16.32 -4.02 1.99
N SER A 160 17.53 -4.23 1.46
CA SER A 160 18.17 -5.55 1.41
C SER A 160 18.29 -6.22 2.78
N LEU A 161 18.43 -5.44 3.85
CA LEU A 161 18.55 -5.94 5.23
C LEU A 161 17.23 -6.49 5.78
N ILE A 162 16.09 -5.99 5.29
CA ILE A 162 14.76 -6.35 5.80
C ILE A 162 13.90 -7.08 4.77
N LYS A 163 14.36 -7.23 3.52
CA LYS A 163 13.56 -7.78 2.40
C LYS A 163 12.95 -9.15 2.72
N SER A 164 13.77 -10.06 3.26
CA SER A 164 13.32 -11.42 3.59
C SER A 164 12.16 -11.38 4.60
N ASP A 165 12.31 -10.60 5.66
CA ASP A 165 11.29 -10.47 6.69
C ASP A 165 10.08 -9.65 6.22
N PHE A 166 10.28 -8.65 5.37
CA PHE A 166 9.19 -7.92 4.72
C PHE A 166 8.28 -8.87 3.92
N LEU A 167 8.86 -9.77 3.12
CA LEU A 167 8.07 -10.75 2.36
C LEU A 167 7.27 -11.67 3.30
N LYS A 168 7.89 -12.12 4.40
CA LYS A 168 7.20 -12.95 5.41
C LYS A 168 6.11 -12.15 6.13
N VAL A 169 6.33 -10.86 6.41
CA VAL A 169 5.41 -10.05 7.21
C VAL A 169 4.09 -9.78 6.50
N ILE A 170 4.09 -9.69 5.17
CA ILE A 170 2.86 -9.49 4.38
C ILE A 170 1.81 -10.56 4.72
N VAL A 171 2.24 -11.80 4.96
CA VAL A 171 1.35 -12.91 5.34
C VAL A 171 1.18 -12.98 6.87
N HIS A 172 2.23 -12.70 7.64
CA HIS A 172 2.19 -12.78 9.10
C HIS A 172 1.26 -11.73 9.74
N ALA A 173 1.20 -10.51 9.17
CA ALA A 173 0.51 -9.36 9.76
C ALA A 173 -1.00 -9.57 9.95
N ALA A 174 -1.62 -10.52 9.25
CA ALA A 174 -3.01 -10.92 9.49
C ALA A 174 -3.28 -11.37 10.94
N ARG A 175 -2.24 -11.71 11.71
CA ARG A 175 -2.34 -12.10 13.13
C ARG A 175 -2.37 -10.90 14.09
N TRP A 176 -1.91 -9.74 13.66
CA TRP A 176 -1.79 -8.54 14.51
C TRP A 176 -3.05 -7.71 14.57
N ASN A 177 -4.12 -8.12 13.88
CA ASN A 177 -5.43 -7.49 13.97
C ASN A 177 -5.37 -5.96 13.77
N TRP A 178 -4.58 -5.55 12.77
CA TRP A 178 -4.46 -4.18 12.31
C TRP A 178 -5.70 -3.76 11.53
N ASP A 179 -5.83 -2.45 11.29
CA ASP A 179 -6.81 -1.94 10.34
C ASP A 179 -6.44 -2.33 8.89
N ASP A 180 -7.45 -2.30 8.02
CA ASP A 180 -7.29 -2.68 6.61
C ASP A 180 -6.28 -1.80 5.88
N HIS A 181 -6.16 -0.51 6.22
CA HIS A 181 -5.23 0.40 5.55
C HIS A 181 -3.77 -0.01 5.78
N SER A 182 -3.41 -0.38 7.00
CA SER A 182 -2.08 -0.91 7.33
C SER A 182 -1.76 -2.20 6.55
N LEU A 183 -2.74 -3.11 6.44
CA LEU A 183 -2.58 -4.38 5.69
C LEU A 183 -2.50 -4.14 4.17
N GLN A 184 -3.24 -3.17 3.67
CA GLN A 184 -3.22 -2.72 2.28
C GLN A 184 -1.86 -2.13 1.91
N LYS A 185 -1.24 -1.33 2.79
CA LYS A 185 0.10 -0.76 2.56
C LYS A 185 1.20 -1.79 2.35
N LEU A 186 1.12 -2.94 3.04
CA LEU A 186 2.03 -4.07 2.79
C LEU A 186 1.98 -4.55 1.33
N HIS A 187 0.79 -4.60 0.75
CA HIS A 187 0.57 -5.03 -0.62
C HIS A 187 0.96 -3.94 -1.64
N GLU A 188 0.77 -2.66 -1.31
CA GLU A 188 1.31 -1.55 -2.10
C GLU A 188 2.83 -1.62 -2.19
N PHE A 189 3.51 -1.83 -1.06
CA PHE A 189 4.96 -1.93 -1.00
C PHE A 189 5.49 -3.19 -1.70
N LEU A 190 4.73 -4.30 -1.67
CA LEU A 190 5.06 -5.49 -2.46
C LEU A 190 5.14 -5.19 -3.96
N VAL A 191 4.13 -4.49 -4.49
CA VAL A 191 4.06 -4.16 -5.92
C VAL A 191 5.05 -3.06 -6.28
N LEU A 192 5.19 -2.04 -5.44
CA LEU A 192 6.21 -0.99 -5.62
C LEU A 192 7.61 -1.58 -5.61
N GLY A 193 7.93 -2.51 -4.71
CA GLY A 193 9.21 -3.20 -4.70
C GLY A 193 9.44 -4.04 -5.96
N CYS A 194 8.37 -4.65 -6.49
CA CYS A 194 8.43 -5.37 -7.76
C CYS A 194 8.73 -4.44 -8.95
N PHE A 195 8.17 -3.22 -8.92
CA PHE A 195 8.45 -2.19 -9.91
C PHE A 195 9.88 -1.65 -9.78
N CYS A 196 10.33 -1.29 -8.58
CA CYS A 196 11.69 -0.81 -8.34
C CYS A 196 12.77 -1.84 -8.69
N HIS A 197 12.44 -3.15 -8.64
CA HIS A 197 13.34 -4.20 -9.10
C HIS A 197 13.70 -4.08 -10.59
N GLN A 198 12.91 -3.36 -11.40
CA GLN A 198 13.28 -3.11 -12.80
C GLN A 198 14.52 -2.21 -12.95
N ASP A 199 14.94 -1.53 -11.88
CA ASP A 199 16.12 -0.66 -11.83
C ASP A 199 17.20 -1.16 -10.86
N ASN A 200 16.84 -1.95 -9.84
CA ASN A 200 17.79 -2.42 -8.82
C ASN A 200 17.40 -3.79 -8.22
N ASP A 201 18.31 -4.76 -8.23
CA ASP A 201 18.08 -6.15 -7.83
C ASP A 201 17.92 -6.37 -6.31
N ALA A 202 18.23 -5.37 -5.48
CA ALA A 202 17.98 -5.42 -4.05
C ALA A 202 16.48 -5.46 -3.70
N TYR A 203 15.61 -5.06 -4.62
CA TYR A 203 14.16 -5.06 -4.43
C TYR A 203 13.51 -6.42 -4.78
N ILE A 204 12.19 -6.44 -4.91
CA ILE A 204 11.40 -7.68 -4.93
C ILE A 204 11.29 -8.21 -6.37
N THR A 205 11.61 -9.48 -6.58
CA THR A 205 11.48 -10.11 -7.90
C THR A 205 10.03 -10.45 -8.23
N PHE A 206 9.72 -10.66 -9.51
CA PHE A 206 8.41 -11.17 -9.92
C PHE A 206 8.04 -12.51 -9.25
N GLU A 207 9.02 -13.39 -9.05
CA GLU A 207 8.80 -14.71 -8.45
C GLU A 207 8.46 -14.59 -6.96
N GLU A 208 9.19 -13.75 -6.21
CA GLU A 208 8.86 -13.45 -4.81
C GLU A 208 7.47 -12.82 -4.70
N THR A 209 7.12 -11.88 -5.57
CA THR A 209 5.76 -11.31 -5.62
C THR A 209 4.70 -12.39 -5.86
N ARG A 210 4.90 -13.28 -6.83
CA ARG A 210 3.97 -14.39 -7.09
C ARG A 210 3.76 -15.25 -5.85
N GLN A 211 4.83 -15.65 -5.19
CA GLN A 211 4.77 -16.49 -4.00
C GLN A 211 3.96 -15.84 -2.87
N ILE A 212 4.08 -14.53 -2.69
CA ILE A 212 3.27 -13.80 -1.70
C ILE A 212 1.81 -13.70 -2.13
N LEU A 213 1.52 -13.35 -3.38
CA LEU A 213 0.15 -13.26 -3.91
C LEU A 213 -0.61 -14.60 -3.83
N GLN A 214 0.10 -15.72 -3.96
CA GLN A 214 -0.45 -17.07 -3.78
C GLN A 214 -0.79 -17.41 -2.32
N LYS A 215 -0.14 -16.75 -1.34
CA LYS A 215 -0.31 -17.01 0.10
C LYS A 215 -1.23 -16.02 0.81
N THR A 216 -1.38 -14.81 0.27
CA THR A 216 -2.24 -13.77 0.84
C THR A 216 -3.74 -14.07 0.65
N ASN A 217 -4.61 -13.26 1.25
CA ASN A 217 -6.06 -13.37 1.13
C ASN A 217 -6.59 -12.65 -0.13
N ALA A 218 -7.90 -12.74 -0.39
CA ALA A 218 -8.51 -12.14 -1.58
C ALA A 218 -8.38 -10.60 -1.58
N SER A 219 -8.58 -9.95 -0.44
CA SER A 219 -8.44 -8.49 -0.28
C SER A 219 -7.03 -8.01 -0.61
N GLY A 220 -6.00 -8.70 -0.10
CA GLY A 220 -4.60 -8.40 -0.41
C GLY A 220 -4.26 -8.53 -1.89
N ARG A 221 -4.79 -9.56 -2.58
CA ARG A 221 -4.64 -9.70 -4.04
C ARG A 221 -5.33 -8.56 -4.80
N ALA A 222 -6.56 -8.22 -4.43
CA ALA A 222 -7.29 -7.11 -5.04
C ALA A 222 -6.54 -5.78 -4.86
N HIS A 223 -6.07 -5.49 -3.65
CA HIS A 223 -5.31 -4.27 -3.37
C HIS A 223 -3.97 -4.22 -4.10
N SER A 224 -3.33 -5.38 -4.29
CA SER A 224 -2.12 -5.48 -5.12
C SER A 224 -2.41 -5.09 -6.58
N LEU A 225 -3.56 -5.52 -7.14
CA LEU A 225 -3.96 -5.09 -8.48
C LEU A 225 -4.28 -3.60 -8.52
N TRP A 226 -4.97 -3.06 -7.52
CA TRP A 226 -5.22 -1.62 -7.43
C TRP A 226 -3.92 -0.81 -7.46
N SER A 227 -2.92 -1.21 -6.65
CA SER A 227 -1.61 -0.58 -6.63
C SER A 227 -0.85 -0.74 -7.96
N PHE A 228 -0.92 -1.95 -8.54
CA PHE A 228 -0.34 -2.26 -9.85
C PHE A 228 -0.91 -1.38 -10.96
N THR A 229 -2.23 -1.21 -11.01
CA THR A 229 -2.92 -0.36 -11.99
C THR A 229 -2.42 1.08 -11.91
N ARG A 230 -2.34 1.64 -10.69
CA ARG A 230 -1.79 2.99 -10.48
C ARG A 230 -0.34 3.12 -10.91
N ILE A 231 0.52 2.18 -10.53
CA ILE A 231 1.95 2.22 -10.90
C ILE A 231 2.13 2.18 -12.42
N VAL A 232 1.38 1.31 -13.10
CA VAL A 232 1.44 1.20 -14.57
C VAL A 232 0.98 2.49 -15.24
N GLU A 233 -0.12 3.07 -14.77
CA GLU A 233 -0.70 4.33 -15.27
C GLU A 233 0.25 5.51 -15.05
N GLU A 234 0.61 5.80 -13.80
CA GLU A 234 1.42 6.97 -13.39
C GLU A 234 2.82 6.98 -14.02
N ASN A 235 3.37 5.81 -14.36
CA ASN A 235 4.71 5.67 -14.94
C ASN A 235 4.68 5.31 -16.44
N HIS A 236 3.51 5.25 -17.07
CA HIS A 236 3.34 4.77 -18.45
C HIS A 236 4.09 3.45 -18.73
N ALA A 237 4.08 2.54 -17.77
CA ALA A 237 5.01 1.41 -17.68
C ALA A 237 4.43 0.09 -18.19
N TRP A 238 3.39 0.11 -19.05
CA TRP A 238 2.70 -1.10 -19.50
C TRP A 238 3.64 -2.15 -20.07
N ARG A 239 4.46 -1.79 -21.07
CA ARG A 239 5.36 -2.76 -21.72
C ARG A 239 6.55 -3.17 -20.86
N ARG A 240 7.09 -2.22 -20.09
CA ARG A 240 8.28 -2.42 -19.25
C ARG A 240 7.96 -3.26 -18.01
N PHE A 241 6.81 -3.03 -17.39
CA PHE A 241 6.44 -3.63 -16.10
C PHE A 241 5.08 -4.31 -16.15
N GLY A 242 4.04 -3.63 -16.66
CA GLY A 242 2.65 -4.11 -16.67
C GLY A 242 2.48 -5.54 -17.22
N LYS A 243 2.89 -5.72 -18.48
CA LYS A 243 2.81 -7.00 -19.18
C LYS A 243 3.70 -8.08 -18.52
N PRO A 244 5.00 -7.83 -18.24
CA PRO A 244 5.83 -8.79 -17.50
C PRO A 244 5.27 -9.19 -16.13
N PHE A 245 4.67 -8.25 -15.40
CA PHE A 245 4.05 -8.53 -14.10
C PHE A 245 2.89 -9.52 -14.23
N LEU A 246 1.97 -9.32 -15.18
CA LEU A 246 0.89 -10.25 -15.44
C LEU A 246 1.38 -11.64 -15.89
N GLU A 247 2.49 -11.70 -16.64
CA GLU A 247 3.04 -12.97 -17.12
C GLU A 247 3.82 -13.74 -16.04
N LYS A 248 4.56 -13.02 -15.19
CA LYS A 248 5.61 -13.57 -14.29
C LYS A 248 5.28 -13.47 -12.81
N ALA A 249 4.52 -12.48 -12.35
CA ALA A 249 4.16 -12.29 -10.95
C ALA A 249 2.70 -12.66 -10.65
N TRP A 250 1.75 -12.30 -11.52
CA TRP A 250 0.34 -12.56 -11.25
C TRP A 250 0.06 -14.08 -11.17
N PRO A 251 -0.66 -14.55 -10.14
CA PRO A 251 -1.09 -15.96 -10.03
C PRO A 251 -2.07 -16.32 -11.16
N LYS A 252 -1.85 -17.48 -11.81
CA LYS A 252 -2.62 -17.92 -12.99
C LYS A 252 -3.74 -18.90 -12.64
N GLU A 253 -3.71 -19.44 -11.43
CA GLU A 253 -4.62 -20.47 -10.97
C GLU A 253 -6.05 -19.90 -10.84
N THR A 254 -7.04 -20.64 -11.36
CA THR A 254 -8.45 -20.21 -11.39
C THR A 254 -9.00 -19.84 -10.00
N ARG A 255 -8.52 -20.47 -8.93
CA ARG A 255 -8.91 -20.15 -7.54
C ARG A 255 -8.60 -18.71 -7.11
N PHE A 256 -7.71 -18.02 -7.83
CA PHE A 256 -7.34 -16.64 -7.55
C PHE A 256 -8.06 -15.63 -8.44
N GLN A 257 -8.82 -16.10 -9.43
CA GLN A 257 -9.61 -15.26 -10.33
C GLN A 257 -10.98 -15.04 -9.68
N THR A 258 -11.20 -13.83 -9.17
CA THR A 258 -12.45 -13.41 -8.53
C THR A 258 -13.04 -12.20 -9.26
N GLU A 259 -14.31 -11.91 -9.00
CA GLU A 259 -14.98 -10.72 -9.51
C GLU A 259 -14.21 -9.45 -9.12
N GLN A 260 -13.80 -9.33 -7.85
CA GLN A 260 -13.02 -8.19 -7.36
C GLN A 260 -11.67 -8.02 -8.09
N THR A 261 -10.94 -9.11 -8.37
CA THR A 261 -9.70 -9.01 -9.15
C THR A 261 -9.97 -8.68 -10.62
N SER A 262 -11.10 -9.14 -11.17
CA SER A 262 -11.50 -8.84 -12.54
C SER A 262 -11.82 -7.36 -12.71
N GLN A 263 -12.50 -6.76 -11.73
CA GLN A 263 -12.78 -5.32 -11.70
C GLN A 263 -11.50 -4.48 -11.81
N HIS A 264 -10.48 -4.74 -10.98
CA HIS A 264 -9.23 -3.98 -11.07
C HIS A 264 -8.44 -4.21 -12.37
N LEU A 265 -8.58 -5.38 -13.00
CA LEU A 265 -8.00 -5.64 -14.32
C LEU A 265 -8.78 -4.91 -15.43
N VAL A 266 -10.09 -4.75 -15.29
CA VAL A 266 -10.90 -3.90 -16.18
C VAL A 266 -10.50 -2.43 -16.00
N ASP A 267 -10.37 -1.95 -14.77
CA ASP A 267 -9.87 -0.59 -14.46
C ASP A 267 -8.52 -0.31 -15.15
N LEU A 268 -7.61 -1.30 -15.14
CA LEU A 268 -6.34 -1.22 -15.84
C LEU A 268 -6.50 -1.05 -17.35
N ALA A 269 -7.40 -1.81 -17.97
CA ALA A 269 -7.67 -1.67 -19.40
C ALA A 269 -8.20 -0.27 -19.69
N GLU A 270 -9.21 0.18 -18.93
CA GLU A 270 -9.83 1.48 -19.10
C GLU A 270 -8.85 2.66 -19.05
N ARG A 271 -7.81 2.55 -18.23
CA ARG A 271 -6.77 3.57 -18.05
C ARG A 271 -5.55 3.37 -18.97
N ALA A 272 -5.57 2.36 -19.83
CA ALA A 272 -4.44 2.01 -20.69
C ALA A 272 -4.25 2.96 -21.88
N GLY A 273 -5.22 3.83 -22.18
CA GLY A 273 -5.21 4.70 -23.35
C GLY A 273 -4.99 3.90 -24.64
N ASP A 274 -3.97 4.26 -25.42
CA ASP A 274 -3.63 3.58 -26.68
C ASP A 274 -3.21 2.11 -26.51
N PHE A 275 -2.80 1.70 -25.30
CA PHE A 275 -2.47 0.31 -25.01
C PHE A 275 -3.70 -0.55 -24.73
N PHE A 276 -4.92 0.00 -24.71
CA PHE A 276 -6.16 -0.73 -24.41
C PHE A 276 -6.28 -2.09 -25.13
N PRO A 277 -6.09 -2.20 -26.46
CA PRO A 277 -6.17 -3.50 -27.13
C PRO A 277 -5.10 -4.51 -26.71
N GLU A 278 -3.93 -4.03 -26.29
CA GLU A 278 -2.83 -4.86 -25.79
C GLU A 278 -3.14 -5.35 -24.37
N VAL A 279 -3.63 -4.46 -23.51
CA VAL A 279 -4.03 -4.76 -22.13
C VAL A 279 -5.18 -5.76 -22.09
N VAL A 280 -6.27 -5.52 -22.84
CA VAL A 280 -7.41 -6.44 -22.91
C VAL A 280 -6.95 -7.85 -23.23
N ARG A 281 -6.12 -8.02 -24.26
CA ARG A 281 -5.59 -9.33 -24.65
C ARG A 281 -4.78 -10.00 -23.54
N ALA A 282 -4.03 -9.23 -22.76
CA ALA A 282 -3.22 -9.74 -21.66
C ALA A 282 -4.05 -10.12 -20.42
N ILE A 283 -5.12 -9.40 -20.13
CA ILE A 283 -5.95 -9.63 -18.93
C ILE A 283 -7.04 -10.70 -19.13
N LEU A 284 -7.50 -10.92 -20.38
CA LEU A 284 -8.59 -11.86 -20.70
C LEU A 284 -8.50 -13.23 -20.01
N PRO A 285 -7.32 -13.89 -19.89
CA PRO A 285 -7.21 -15.19 -19.21
C PRO A 285 -7.48 -15.15 -17.70
N TYR A 286 -7.48 -13.97 -17.09
CA TYR A 286 -7.62 -13.75 -15.64
C TYR A 286 -8.99 -13.20 -15.23
N LEU A 287 -9.81 -12.81 -16.20
CA LEU A 287 -11.15 -12.29 -15.96
C LEU A 287 -12.14 -13.42 -15.72
N VAL A 288 -13.03 -13.22 -14.75
CA VAL A 288 -14.26 -13.99 -14.56
C VAL A 288 -15.47 -13.11 -14.83
N PRO A 289 -16.59 -13.68 -15.31
CA PRO A 289 -17.84 -12.94 -15.40
C PRO A 289 -18.30 -12.42 -14.03
N SER A 290 -18.88 -11.23 -13.98
CA SER A 290 -19.51 -10.68 -12.77
C SER A 290 -20.90 -10.18 -13.12
N SER A 291 -21.90 -10.58 -12.32
CA SER A 291 -23.27 -10.09 -12.39
C SER A 291 -23.50 -8.82 -11.56
N GLN A 292 -22.56 -8.49 -10.66
CA GLN A 292 -22.70 -7.41 -9.68
C GLN A 292 -22.17 -6.06 -10.20
N ASP A 293 -21.38 -6.03 -11.27
CA ASP A 293 -20.61 -4.84 -11.67
C ASP A 293 -21.10 -4.18 -12.97
N VAL A 294 -22.28 -3.56 -12.88
CA VAL A 294 -22.85 -2.67 -13.92
C VAL A 294 -21.96 -1.44 -14.16
N GLY A 295 -21.02 -1.14 -13.25
CA GLY A 295 -20.10 0.01 -13.32
C GLY A 295 -19.12 -0.05 -14.49
N SER A 296 -18.63 -1.25 -14.85
CA SER A 296 -17.66 -1.46 -15.94
C SER A 296 -18.22 -1.17 -17.34
N VAL A 297 -19.52 -1.42 -17.55
CA VAL A 297 -20.18 -1.06 -18.82
C VAL A 297 -20.40 0.46 -18.87
N TYR A 298 -20.73 1.07 -17.72
CA TYR A 298 -20.97 2.50 -17.57
C TYR A 298 -19.72 3.37 -17.70
N SER A 299 -18.57 2.90 -17.21
CA SER A 299 -17.29 3.61 -17.36
C SER A 299 -16.85 3.65 -18.82
N LEU A 300 -16.96 2.53 -19.54
CA LEU A 300 -16.53 2.39 -20.94
C LEU A 300 -17.32 3.31 -21.90
N THR A 301 -18.57 3.60 -21.60
CA THR A 301 -19.47 4.45 -22.43
C THR A 301 -19.29 5.94 -22.16
N ARG A 302 -18.71 6.34 -21.01
CA ARG A 302 -18.70 7.74 -20.52
C ARG A 302 -17.32 8.37 -20.31
N GLN A 303 -16.22 7.74 -20.74
CA GLN A 303 -14.89 8.35 -20.63
C GLN A 303 -14.86 9.72 -21.34
N SER A 304 -14.83 10.78 -20.53
CA SER A 304 -14.75 12.23 -20.78
C SER A 304 -15.03 12.77 -22.19
N ASP A 305 -15.91 13.77 -22.28
CA ASP A 305 -16.23 14.62 -23.44
C ASP A 305 -15.01 15.21 -24.20
N GLU A 306 -13.79 15.05 -23.70
CA GLU A 306 -12.53 15.54 -24.28
C GLU A 306 -11.81 14.50 -25.18
N GLU A 307 -12.06 13.19 -25.03
CA GLU A 307 -11.52 12.17 -25.95
C GLU A 307 -12.52 11.87 -27.06
N ILE A 308 -12.16 12.14 -28.31
CA ILE A 308 -13.01 11.90 -29.48
C ILE A 308 -13.36 10.39 -29.56
N GLY A 309 -14.56 10.03 -29.09
CA GLY A 309 -15.25 8.76 -29.33
C GLY A 309 -15.19 7.68 -28.23
N GLY A 310 -14.44 7.85 -27.14
CA GLY A 310 -14.33 6.81 -26.10
C GLY A 310 -13.76 5.46 -26.61
N LEU A 311 -13.55 4.51 -25.69
CA LEU A 311 -12.98 3.19 -26.01
C LEU A 311 -13.80 2.34 -27.01
N PRO A 312 -15.15 2.33 -26.97
CA PRO A 312 -15.96 1.55 -27.91
C PRO A 312 -15.80 2.00 -29.37
N THR A 313 -15.60 3.29 -29.62
CA THR A 313 -15.40 3.81 -30.98
C THR A 313 -13.95 3.68 -31.44
N ARG A 314 -12.98 3.94 -30.54
CA ARG A 314 -11.55 3.86 -30.88
C ARG A 314 -11.07 2.42 -31.05
N PHE A 315 -11.57 1.49 -30.23
CA PHE A 315 -11.11 0.10 -30.18
C PHE A 315 -12.27 -0.93 -30.12
N PRO A 316 -13.19 -0.93 -31.10
CA PRO A 316 -14.44 -1.70 -31.05
C PRO A 316 -14.24 -3.20 -30.82
N ASP A 317 -13.25 -3.83 -31.45
CA ASP A 317 -12.97 -5.25 -31.26
C ASP A 317 -12.49 -5.59 -29.85
N ALA A 318 -11.59 -4.76 -29.30
CA ALA A 318 -11.05 -4.97 -27.96
C ALA A 318 -12.12 -4.72 -26.90
N THR A 319 -12.96 -3.71 -27.10
CA THR A 319 -14.13 -3.46 -26.25
C THR A 319 -15.08 -4.65 -26.29
N LEU A 320 -15.41 -5.16 -27.47
CA LEU A 320 -16.25 -6.36 -27.63
C LEU A 320 -15.64 -7.60 -26.95
N MET A 321 -14.32 -7.77 -27.04
CA MET A 321 -13.59 -8.84 -26.34
C MET A 321 -13.77 -8.76 -24.82
N LEU A 322 -13.59 -7.56 -24.27
CA LEU A 322 -13.66 -7.30 -22.84
C LEU A 322 -15.08 -7.53 -22.30
N ILE A 323 -16.07 -6.86 -22.89
CA ILE A 323 -17.46 -6.93 -22.40
C ILE A 323 -18.05 -8.34 -22.54
N ASN A 324 -17.73 -9.04 -23.63
CA ASN A 324 -18.19 -10.42 -23.81
C ASN A 324 -17.62 -11.36 -22.74
N LYS A 325 -16.43 -11.06 -22.21
CA LYS A 325 -15.77 -11.88 -21.20
C LYS A 325 -16.32 -11.64 -19.78
N ILE A 326 -16.69 -10.41 -19.46
CA ILE A 326 -17.13 -10.02 -18.12
C ILE A 326 -18.65 -10.14 -17.92
N ILE A 327 -19.45 -10.06 -18.98
CA ILE A 327 -20.91 -10.23 -18.90
C ILE A 327 -21.23 -11.73 -18.93
N PRO A 328 -21.93 -12.28 -17.91
CA PRO A 328 -22.34 -13.69 -17.88
C PRO A 328 -23.38 -14.01 -18.96
N ASP A 329 -23.64 -15.30 -19.20
CA ASP A 329 -24.61 -15.74 -20.21
C ASP A 329 -26.08 -15.45 -19.83
N ASP A 330 -26.35 -15.29 -18.53
CA ASP A 330 -27.67 -14.98 -17.97
C ASP A 330 -27.51 -13.91 -16.88
N PRO A 331 -27.25 -12.64 -17.24
CA PRO A 331 -27.09 -11.56 -16.28
C PRO A 331 -28.45 -11.16 -15.69
N ASP A 332 -28.54 -11.07 -14.36
CA ASP A 332 -29.69 -10.56 -13.63
C ASP A 332 -29.23 -9.53 -12.58
N PRO A 333 -29.50 -8.21 -12.77
CA PRO A 333 -30.13 -7.60 -13.95
C PRO A 333 -29.18 -7.49 -15.15
N VAL A 334 -29.73 -7.25 -16.36
CA VAL A 334 -28.90 -6.93 -17.53
C VAL A 334 -28.30 -5.53 -17.36
N PRO A 335 -27.02 -5.29 -17.73
CA PRO A 335 -26.44 -3.95 -17.60
C PRO A 335 -27.17 -2.93 -18.47
N TYR A 336 -27.67 -1.85 -17.85
CA TYR A 336 -28.52 -0.83 -18.49
C TYR A 336 -27.92 -0.24 -19.78
N GLU A 337 -26.61 -0.03 -19.81
CA GLU A 337 -25.94 0.61 -20.95
C GLU A 337 -25.43 -0.39 -22.00
N LEU A 338 -25.74 -1.68 -21.85
CA LEU A 338 -25.27 -2.73 -22.77
C LEU A 338 -25.78 -2.49 -24.19
N ASP A 339 -27.04 -2.08 -24.36
CA ASP A 339 -27.61 -1.82 -25.68
C ASP A 339 -26.84 -0.71 -26.42
N SER A 340 -26.71 0.44 -25.76
CA SER A 340 -25.97 1.60 -26.25
C SER A 340 -24.53 1.23 -26.59
N LEU A 341 -23.86 0.48 -25.71
CA LEU A 341 -22.49 0.03 -25.93
C LEU A 341 -22.37 -0.88 -27.16
N THR A 342 -23.30 -1.83 -27.34
CA THR A 342 -23.29 -2.72 -28.52
C THR A 342 -23.55 -1.96 -29.81
N GLU A 343 -24.41 -0.95 -29.82
CA GLU A 343 -24.63 -0.10 -31.00
C GLU A 343 -23.42 0.78 -31.31
N MET A 344 -22.79 1.42 -30.31
CA MET A 344 -21.56 2.19 -30.51
C MET A 344 -20.43 1.36 -31.16
N ILE A 345 -20.24 0.12 -30.70
CA ILE A 345 -19.28 -0.83 -31.30
C ILE A 345 -19.65 -1.13 -32.77
N ALA A 346 -20.94 -1.33 -33.06
CA ALA A 346 -21.42 -1.67 -34.38
C ALA A 346 -21.43 -0.48 -35.37
N GLU A 347 -21.57 0.74 -34.87
CA GLU A 347 -21.42 1.97 -35.66
C GLU A 347 -19.94 2.20 -36.01
N ALA A 348 -19.04 2.05 -35.03
CA ALA A 348 -17.61 2.18 -35.22
C ALA A 348 -17.04 1.10 -36.16
N ARG A 349 -17.55 -0.14 -36.07
CA ARG A 349 -17.16 -1.24 -36.95
C ARG A 349 -18.36 -2.11 -37.36
N PRO A 350 -19.06 -1.78 -38.47
CA PRO A 350 -20.27 -2.48 -38.91
C PRO A 350 -20.13 -3.98 -39.14
N SER A 351 -18.93 -4.47 -39.47
CA SER A 351 -18.67 -5.90 -39.63
C SER A 351 -18.89 -6.72 -38.35
N LEU A 352 -18.78 -6.10 -37.17
CA LEU A 352 -18.95 -6.78 -35.88
C LEU A 352 -20.41 -7.18 -35.60
N ARG A 353 -21.40 -6.65 -36.32
CA ARG A 353 -22.80 -7.15 -36.24
C ARG A 353 -22.93 -8.63 -36.60
N GLN A 354 -21.97 -9.15 -37.37
CA GLN A 354 -21.92 -10.56 -37.75
C GLN A 354 -21.12 -11.43 -36.77
N ASP A 355 -20.45 -10.82 -35.78
CA ASP A 355 -19.67 -11.52 -34.76
C ASP A 355 -20.60 -12.20 -33.74
N SER A 356 -20.31 -13.45 -33.38
CA SER A 356 -21.11 -14.20 -32.43
C SER A 356 -21.16 -13.55 -31.05
N ARG A 357 -20.08 -12.87 -30.64
CA ARG A 357 -20.00 -12.17 -29.35
C ARG A 357 -20.95 -10.98 -29.31
N TRP A 358 -21.01 -10.21 -30.40
CA TRP A 358 -21.93 -9.08 -30.50
C TRP A 358 -23.38 -9.55 -30.47
N ARG A 359 -23.71 -10.58 -31.26
CA ARG A 359 -25.09 -11.12 -31.30
C ARG A 359 -25.52 -11.69 -29.96
N ARG A 360 -24.62 -12.36 -29.23
CA ARG A 360 -24.86 -12.84 -27.87
C ARG A 360 -25.28 -11.68 -26.97
N LEU A 361 -24.45 -10.63 -26.89
CA LEU A 361 -24.71 -9.49 -26.01
C LEU A 361 -25.99 -8.74 -26.40
N LYS A 362 -26.26 -8.58 -27.69
CA LYS A 362 -27.51 -7.97 -28.17
C LYS A 362 -28.75 -8.79 -27.80
N ALA A 363 -28.64 -10.12 -27.81
CA ALA A 363 -29.75 -10.99 -27.42
C ALA A 363 -30.12 -10.82 -25.93
N LEU A 364 -29.14 -10.58 -25.05
CA LEU A 364 -29.40 -10.37 -23.61
C LEU A 364 -30.31 -9.17 -23.36
N VAL A 365 -30.13 -8.08 -24.12
CA VAL A 365 -30.96 -6.87 -24.03
C VAL A 365 -32.37 -7.09 -24.56
N LEU A 366 -32.55 -7.96 -25.56
CA LEU A 366 -33.86 -8.22 -26.16
C LEU A 366 -34.76 -9.14 -25.31
N HIS A 367 -34.22 -9.69 -24.21
CA HIS A 367 -34.89 -10.62 -23.30
C HIS A 367 -35.23 -10.01 -21.92
N GLU A 368 -34.91 -8.73 -21.67
CA GLU A 368 -35.56 -7.90 -20.64
C GLU A 368 -36.97 -7.48 -21.06
#